data_AF-F5LLL8-F1
#
_entry.id   AF-F5LLL8-F1
#
_cell.length_a   1.000
_cell.length_b   1.000
_cell.length_c   1.000
_cell.angle_alpha   90.00
_cell.angle_beta   90.00
_cell.angle_gamma   90.00
#
_symmetry.space_group_name_H-M   'P 1'
#
loop_
_entity.id
_entity.type
_entity.pdbx_description
1 polymer ?
#
loop_
_entity_poly.entity_id
_entity_poly.type
_entity_poly.pdbx_seq_one_letter_code
_entity_poly.pdbx_strand_id
1 'polypeptide(L)'
;MIYFIVLAVVITLLSGRNPLSLVEKVNFKLPYLLLGSFAAQIAIFAVTVRTNRTYPYWTEAAILAVLLFLWLNRKVPGIPLIFLGALWNWTALVLHGGLMPVSDTALAWAGLASLPENEPRHQLMAASAFWWMGDWIPLVRRVISIGDVGIGAGLIRFMLGNSVKRRKNEGP
;
A
#
# COMPACT_ATOMS: atom_id res chain seq x y z
N MET A 1 -1.02 5.64 -3.20
CA MET A 1 -0.23 5.62 -1.94
C MET A 1 0.33 6.97 -1.52
N ILE A 2 0.98 7.75 -2.39
CA ILE A 2 1.58 9.05 -1.98
C ILE A 2 0.59 10.01 -1.30
N TYR A 3 -0.65 10.08 -1.77
CA TYR A 3 -1.70 10.90 -1.17
C TYR A 3 -1.97 10.56 0.29
N PHE A 4 -2.02 9.27 0.64
CA PHE A 4 -2.21 8.83 2.02
C PHE A 4 -1.01 9.16 2.91
N ILE A 5 0.21 9.05 2.38
CA ILE A 5 1.42 9.43 3.11
C ILE A 5 1.43 10.94 3.38
N VAL A 6 1.16 11.75 2.36
CA VAL A 6 1.05 13.21 2.50
C VAL A 6 -0.04 13.58 3.51
N LEU A 7 -1.23 12.97 3.39
CA LEU A 7 -2.32 13.20 4.31
C LEU A 7 -1.96 12.79 5.75
N ALA A 8 -1.32 11.63 5.94
CA ALA A 8 -0.87 11.17 7.25
C ALA A 8 0.16 12.11 7.89
N VAL A 9 1.10 12.64 7.10
CA VAL A 9 2.07 13.66 7.54
C VAL A 9 1.34 14.94 7.94
N VAL A 10 0.46 15.47 7.07
CA VAL A 10 -0.30 16.71 7.33
C VAL A 10 -1.13 16.57 8.59
N ILE A 11 -1.92 15.50 8.74
CA ILE A 11 -2.75 15.26 9.92
C ILE A 11 -1.87 15.16 11.19
N THR A 12 -0.72 14.50 11.09
CA THR A 12 0.22 14.38 12.23
C THR A 12 0.77 15.75 12.65
N LEU A 13 1.15 16.60 11.68
CA LEU A 13 1.64 17.95 11.94
C LEU A 13 0.55 18.85 12.53
N LEU A 14 -0.67 18.83 11.97
CA LEU A 14 -1.82 19.59 12.46
C LEU A 14 -2.24 19.14 13.87
N SER A 15 -2.01 17.88 14.21
CA SER A 15 -2.22 17.34 15.57
C SER A 15 -1.13 17.77 16.56
N GLY A 16 -0.19 18.64 16.15
CA GLY A 16 0.92 19.11 16.98
C GLY A 16 1.96 18.03 17.28
N ARG A 17 2.09 17.01 16.44
CA ARG A 17 3.01 15.87 16.65
C ARG A 17 4.20 15.92 15.71
N ASN A 18 5.31 15.33 16.12
CA ASN A 18 6.51 15.23 15.29
C ASN A 18 6.52 13.88 14.55
N PRO A 19 6.39 13.84 13.21
CA PRO A 19 6.45 12.59 12.45
C PRO A 19 7.85 11.95 12.49
N LEU A 20 8.92 12.72 12.72
CA LEU A 20 10.28 12.17 12.76
C LEU A 20 10.55 11.32 14.01
N SER A 21 9.78 11.49 15.08
CA SER A 21 9.95 10.69 16.32
C SER A 21 9.63 9.21 16.11
N LEU A 22 9.02 8.84 14.98
CA LEU A 22 8.69 7.46 14.64
C LEU A 22 9.95 6.57 14.56
N VAL A 23 11.05 7.11 14.04
CA VAL A 23 12.30 6.36 13.83
C VAL A 23 12.92 5.91 15.16
N GLU A 24 12.79 6.72 16.20
CA GLU A 24 13.34 6.41 17.53
C GLU A 24 12.43 5.53 18.37
N LYS A 25 11.11 5.67 18.19
CA LYS A 25 10.10 5.07 19.08
C LYS A 25 9.60 3.71 18.60
N VAL A 26 9.63 3.46 17.29
CA VAL A 26 9.05 2.25 16.71
C VAL A 26 10.15 1.25 16.43
N ASN A 27 10.24 0.23 17.28
CA ASN A 27 11.09 -0.93 17.05
C ASN A 27 10.30 -2.03 16.37
N PHE A 28 10.59 -2.26 15.09
CA PHE A 28 9.96 -3.32 14.31
C PHE A 28 10.66 -4.67 14.53
N LYS A 29 9.87 -5.73 14.58
CA LYS A 29 10.34 -7.11 14.50
C LYS A 29 10.62 -7.48 13.04
N LEU A 30 11.80 -8.04 12.78
CA LEU A 30 12.24 -8.49 11.46
C LEU A 30 12.06 -7.43 10.35
N PRO A 31 12.59 -6.19 10.49
CA PRO A 31 12.41 -5.13 9.51
C PRO A 31 12.96 -5.49 8.11
N TYR A 32 13.91 -6.41 8.05
CA TYR A 32 14.45 -6.97 6.81
C TYR A 32 13.42 -7.73 5.97
N LEU A 33 12.32 -8.24 6.54
CA LEU A 33 11.23 -8.79 5.73
C LEU A 33 10.60 -7.70 4.86
N LEU A 34 10.35 -6.51 5.42
CA LEU A 34 9.78 -5.39 4.67
C LEU A 34 10.80 -4.85 3.65
N LEU A 35 12.01 -4.55 4.09
CA LEU A 35 13.06 -3.98 3.24
C LEU A 35 13.48 -4.96 2.12
N GLY A 36 13.64 -6.24 2.46
CA GLY A 36 13.96 -7.29 1.52
C GLY A 36 12.86 -7.52 0.51
N SER A 37 11.59 -7.47 0.93
CA SER A 37 10.44 -7.59 0.00
C SER A 37 10.36 -6.41 -0.97
N PHE A 38 10.68 -5.19 -0.51
CA PHE A 38 10.72 -4.02 -1.37
C PHE A 38 11.86 -4.10 -2.39
N ALA A 39 13.05 -4.48 -1.94
CA ALA A 39 14.20 -4.71 -2.81
C ALA A 39 13.92 -5.82 -3.84
N ALA A 40 13.32 -6.93 -3.42
CA ALA A 40 12.90 -8.01 -4.29
C ALA A 40 11.88 -7.53 -5.34
N GLN A 41 10.89 -6.73 -4.96
CA GLN A 41 9.91 -6.18 -5.91
C GLN A 41 10.54 -5.25 -6.94
N ILE A 42 11.52 -4.42 -6.54
CA ILE A 42 12.28 -3.59 -7.49
C ILE A 42 13.08 -4.47 -8.45
N ALA A 43 13.79 -5.47 -7.93
CA ALA A 43 14.58 -6.38 -8.74
C ALA A 43 13.69 -7.16 -9.74
N ILE A 44 12.58 -7.72 -9.27
CA ILE A 44 11.59 -8.42 -10.10
C ILE A 44 11.07 -7.48 -11.18
N PHE A 45 10.65 -6.26 -10.83
CA PHE A 45 10.17 -5.27 -11.80
C PHE A 45 11.23 -4.95 -12.86
N ALA A 46 12.48 -4.70 -12.44
CA ALA A 46 13.58 -4.41 -13.35
C ALA A 46 13.85 -5.58 -14.32
N VAL A 47 13.78 -6.82 -13.84
CA VAL A 47 13.92 -8.00 -14.70
C VAL A 47 12.71 -8.12 -15.64
N THR A 48 11.48 -7.98 -15.14
CA THR A 48 10.26 -8.03 -15.96
C THR A 48 10.30 -7.05 -17.12
N VAL A 49 10.69 -5.79 -16.87
CA VAL A 49 10.80 -4.77 -17.92
C VAL A 49 11.88 -5.11 -18.95
N ARG A 50 13.00 -5.70 -18.52
CA ARG A 50 14.12 -6.06 -19.42
C ARG A 50 13.84 -7.31 -20.25
N THR A 51 13.15 -8.30 -19.70
CA THR A 51 12.94 -9.61 -20.33
C THR A 51 11.56 -9.77 -20.93
N ASN A 52 10.64 -8.84 -20.64
CA ASN A 52 9.22 -8.92 -20.94
C ASN A 52 8.56 -10.22 -20.42
N ARG A 53 9.09 -10.79 -19.33
CA ARG A 53 8.56 -11.98 -18.66
C ARG A 53 8.05 -11.63 -17.27
N THR A 54 6.90 -12.17 -16.89
CA THR A 54 6.34 -11.99 -15.55
C THR A 54 6.85 -13.06 -14.59
N TYR A 55 6.94 -12.72 -13.31
CA TYR A 55 7.44 -13.59 -12.24
C TYR A 55 6.43 -13.62 -11.08
N PRO A 56 5.24 -14.21 -11.29
CA PRO A 56 4.13 -14.13 -10.34
C PRO A 56 4.48 -14.74 -8.98
N TYR A 57 5.04 -15.95 -8.94
CA TYR A 57 5.41 -16.63 -7.69
C TYR A 57 6.39 -15.84 -6.82
N TRP A 58 7.39 -15.18 -7.44
CA TRP A 58 8.34 -14.34 -6.72
C TRP A 58 7.70 -13.06 -6.18
N THR A 59 6.76 -12.49 -6.95
CA THR A 59 5.99 -11.32 -6.52
C THR A 59 5.08 -11.66 -5.34
N GLU A 60 4.36 -12.79 -5.42
CA GLU A 60 3.51 -13.30 -4.34
C GLU A 60 4.32 -13.63 -3.08
N ALA A 61 5.48 -14.28 -3.21
CA ALA A 61 6.37 -14.55 -2.09
C ALA A 61 6.83 -13.26 -1.39
N ALA A 62 7.17 -12.21 -2.16
CA ALA A 62 7.50 -10.91 -1.60
C ALA A 62 6.31 -10.26 -0.87
N ILE A 63 5.09 -10.37 -1.40
CA ILE A 63 3.88 -9.87 -0.73
C ILE A 63 3.62 -10.66 0.57
N LEU A 64 3.74 -11.98 0.55
CA LEU A 64 3.59 -12.83 1.73
C LEU A 64 4.60 -12.48 2.83
N ALA A 65 5.85 -12.16 2.46
CA ALA A 65 6.85 -11.69 3.41
C ALA A 65 6.47 -10.32 4.04
N VAL A 66 5.85 -9.41 3.27
CA VAL A 66 5.27 -8.17 3.82
C VAL A 66 4.11 -8.48 4.76
N LEU A 67 3.20 -9.38 4.39
CA LEU A 67 2.08 -9.78 5.26
C LEU A 67 2.57 -10.41 6.57
N LEU A 68 3.60 -11.25 6.51
CA LEU A 68 4.24 -11.82 7.69
C LEU A 68 4.86 -10.71 8.56
N PHE A 69 5.59 -9.77 7.99
CA PHE A 69 6.12 -8.61 8.70
C PHE A 69 5.02 -7.84 9.44
N LEU A 70 3.92 -7.52 8.74
CA LEU A 70 2.80 -6.79 9.31
C LEU A 70 2.12 -7.59 10.44
N TRP A 71 1.94 -8.90 10.26
CA TRP A 71 1.39 -9.80 11.26
C TRP A 71 2.24 -9.87 12.54
N LEU A 72 3.56 -9.94 12.40
CA LEU A 72 4.51 -9.96 13.52
C LEU A 72 4.53 -8.63 14.29
N ASN A 73 4.18 -7.53 13.60
CA ASN A 73 4.14 -6.17 14.15
C ASN A 73 2.72 -5.68 14.45
N ARG A 74 1.70 -6.56 14.46
CA ARG A 74 0.28 -6.20 14.66
C ARG A 74 -0.06 -5.48 15.97
N LYS A 75 0.84 -5.50 16.96
CA LYS A 75 0.65 -4.73 18.20
C LYS A 75 0.96 -3.23 18.04
N VAL A 76 1.68 -2.86 16.98
CA VAL A 76 2.00 -1.46 16.69
C VAL A 76 0.74 -0.77 16.15
N PRO A 77 0.33 0.38 16.71
CA PRO A 77 -0.86 1.08 16.25
C PRO A 77 -0.84 1.34 14.75
N GLY A 78 -1.97 1.13 14.07
CA GLY A 78 -2.13 1.30 12.62
C GLY A 78 -1.74 0.07 11.80
N ILE A 79 -0.76 -0.74 12.24
CA ILE A 79 -0.31 -1.93 11.50
C ILE A 79 -1.43 -2.95 11.23
N PRO A 80 -2.39 -3.24 12.15
CA PRO A 80 -3.50 -4.13 11.83
C PRO A 80 -4.36 -3.68 10.64
N LEU A 81 -4.61 -2.38 10.49
CA LEU A 81 -5.38 -1.86 9.36
C LEU A 81 -4.59 -2.00 8.05
N ILE A 82 -3.28 -1.73 8.09
CA ILE A 82 -2.38 -1.96 6.96
C ILE A 82 -2.36 -3.44 6.58
N PHE A 83 -2.27 -4.34 7.57
CA PHE A 83 -2.31 -5.78 7.35
C PHE A 83 -3.61 -6.21 6.68
N LEU A 84 -4.76 -5.79 7.20
CA LEU A 84 -6.06 -6.17 6.64
C LEU A 84 -6.24 -5.63 5.22
N GLY A 85 -5.85 -4.39 4.95
CA GLY A 85 -5.91 -3.82 3.59
C GLY A 85 -4.94 -4.50 2.62
N ALA A 86 -3.72 -4.81 3.05
CA ALA A 86 -2.76 -5.55 2.24
C ALA A 86 -3.20 -6.99 1.99
N LEU A 87 -3.77 -7.66 3.00
CA LEU A 87 -4.31 -9.01 2.87
C LEU A 87 -5.47 -9.02 1.87
N TRP A 88 -6.36 -8.03 1.94
CA TRP A 88 -7.45 -7.86 0.99
C TRP A 88 -6.95 -7.74 -0.45
N ASN A 89 -5.97 -6.85 -0.68
CA ASN A 89 -5.37 -6.67 -2.00
C ASN A 89 -4.69 -7.95 -2.50
N TRP A 90 -3.96 -8.64 -1.62
CA TRP A 90 -3.34 -9.91 -1.97
C TRP A 90 -4.37 -10.99 -2.32
N THR A 91 -5.47 -11.09 -1.58
CA THR A 91 -6.55 -12.02 -1.91
C THR A 91 -7.20 -11.65 -3.24
N ALA A 92 -7.42 -10.37 -3.52
CA ALA A 92 -7.92 -9.90 -4.81
C ALA A 92 -7.01 -10.32 -5.96
N LEU A 93 -5.70 -10.17 -5.78
CA LEU A 93 -4.68 -10.57 -6.74
C LEU A 93 -4.74 -12.08 -7.04
N VAL A 94 -4.79 -12.91 -6.00
CA VAL A 94 -4.86 -14.38 -6.14
C VAL A 94 -6.14 -14.81 -6.86
N LEU A 95 -7.28 -14.24 -6.49
CA LEU A 95 -8.58 -14.58 -7.10
C LEU A 95 -8.67 -14.21 -8.58
N HIS A 96 -7.87 -13.24 -9.03
CA HIS A 96 -7.87 -12.74 -10.41
C HIS A 96 -6.64 -13.20 -11.22
N GLY A 97 -5.94 -14.25 -10.76
CA GLY A 97 -4.86 -14.88 -11.52
C GLY A 97 -3.54 -14.10 -11.53
N GLY A 98 -3.29 -13.30 -10.50
CA GLY A 98 -2.03 -12.55 -10.36
C GLY A 98 -2.06 -11.15 -10.97
N LEU A 99 -3.20 -10.71 -11.51
CA LEU A 99 -3.40 -9.37 -12.08
C LEU A 99 -4.53 -8.65 -11.36
N MET A 100 -4.29 -7.41 -10.94
CA MET A 100 -5.30 -6.60 -10.26
C MET A 100 -6.34 -6.12 -11.28
N PRO A 101 -7.63 -6.46 -11.12
CA PRO A 101 -8.67 -5.97 -12.02
C PRO A 101 -8.98 -4.50 -11.75
N VAL A 102 -9.06 -3.70 -12.82
CA VAL A 102 -9.30 -2.25 -12.76
C VAL A 102 -10.55 -1.89 -13.55
N SER A 103 -11.45 -1.11 -12.94
CA SER A 103 -12.70 -0.67 -13.56
C SER A 103 -12.45 0.39 -14.64
N ASP A 104 -12.97 0.14 -15.85
CA ASP A 104 -12.92 1.09 -16.98
C ASP A 104 -13.63 2.41 -16.67
N THR A 105 -14.80 2.35 -16.03
CA THR A 105 -15.55 3.55 -15.63
C THR A 105 -14.77 4.36 -14.59
N ALA A 106 -14.11 3.69 -13.65
CA ALA A 106 -13.27 4.36 -12.66
C ALA A 106 -12.01 4.99 -13.27
N LEU A 107 -11.42 4.36 -14.30
CA LEU A 107 -10.31 4.96 -15.07
C LEU A 107 -10.75 6.26 -15.75
N ALA A 108 -11.90 6.25 -16.42
CA ALA A 108 -12.45 7.44 -17.08
C ALA A 108 -12.68 8.58 -16.07
N TRP A 109 -13.28 8.27 -14.91
CA TRP A 109 -13.50 9.24 -13.83
C TRP A 109 -12.20 9.72 -13.18
N ALA A 110 -11.15 8.91 -13.16
CA ALA A 110 -9.81 9.28 -12.72
C ALA A 110 -9.06 10.19 -13.72
N GLY A 111 -9.65 10.45 -14.90
CA GLY A 111 -9.01 11.21 -15.98
C GLY A 111 -7.95 10.40 -16.75
N LEU A 112 -8.10 9.07 -16.78
CA LEU A 112 -7.22 8.15 -17.51
C LEU A 112 -7.98 7.58 -18.72
N ALA A 113 -7.36 7.59 -19.89
CA ALA A 113 -7.98 7.11 -21.13
C ALA A 113 -8.01 5.58 -21.23
N SER A 114 -6.98 4.90 -20.71
CA SER A 114 -6.85 3.44 -20.69
C SER A 114 -5.81 3.03 -19.65
N LEU A 115 -5.70 1.71 -19.41
CA LEU A 115 -4.48 1.17 -18.79
C LEU A 115 -3.27 1.43 -19.71
N PRO A 116 -2.05 1.60 -19.15
CA PRO A 116 -0.84 1.65 -19.96
C PRO A 116 -0.65 0.36 -20.76
N GLU A 117 -0.28 0.46 -22.04
CA GLU A 117 -0.13 -0.70 -22.96
C GLU A 117 0.86 -1.78 -22.46
N ASN A 118 1.75 -1.43 -21.52
CA ASN A 118 2.74 -2.33 -20.94
C ASN A 118 2.60 -2.47 -19.41
N GLU A 119 1.39 -2.40 -18.87
CA GLU A 119 1.16 -2.52 -17.42
C GLU A 119 1.13 -4.00 -16.98
N PRO A 120 2.21 -4.55 -16.37
CA PRO A 120 2.34 -5.99 -16.15
C PRO A 120 1.59 -6.46 -14.89
N ARG A 121 0.83 -5.58 -14.23
CA ARG A 121 0.22 -5.81 -12.91
C ARG A 121 -1.29 -5.56 -12.89
N HIS A 122 -1.85 -4.97 -13.93
CA HIS A 122 -3.25 -4.59 -13.98
C HIS A 122 -3.91 -5.20 -15.22
N GLN A 123 -5.18 -5.59 -15.09
CA GLN A 123 -6.03 -6.01 -16.20
C GLN A 123 -7.36 -5.26 -16.12
N LEU A 124 -8.04 -5.13 -17.25
CA LEU A 124 -9.40 -4.58 -17.24
C LEU A 124 -10.34 -5.51 -16.48
N MET A 125 -11.24 -4.91 -15.71
CA MET A 125 -12.18 -5.64 -14.87
C MET A 125 -13.23 -6.33 -15.73
N ALA A 126 -13.12 -7.66 -15.84
CA ALA A 126 -14.16 -8.50 -16.41
C ALA A 126 -15.30 -8.75 -15.40
N ALA A 127 -16.44 -9.24 -15.90
CA ALA A 127 -17.53 -9.70 -15.04
C ALA A 127 -17.04 -10.88 -14.16
N SER A 128 -16.91 -10.65 -12.86
CA SER A 128 -16.41 -11.61 -11.86
C SER A 128 -17.21 -11.44 -10.57
N ALA A 129 -17.51 -12.52 -9.86
CA ALA A 129 -18.18 -12.43 -8.54
C ALA A 129 -17.35 -11.65 -7.50
N PHE A 130 -16.04 -11.50 -7.75
CA PHE A 130 -15.08 -10.83 -6.86
C PHE A 130 -14.64 -9.45 -7.36
N TRP A 131 -15.37 -8.85 -8.33
CA TRP A 131 -15.04 -7.55 -8.92
C TRP A 131 -14.81 -6.45 -7.87
N TRP A 132 -15.57 -6.48 -6.76
CA TRP A 132 -15.53 -5.50 -5.68
C TRP A 132 -14.22 -5.52 -4.87
N MET A 133 -13.40 -6.55 -5.04
CA MET A 133 -12.06 -6.64 -4.44
C MET A 133 -10.99 -5.92 -5.29
N GLY A 134 -11.30 -5.60 -6.54
CA GLY A 134 -10.43 -4.88 -7.46
C GLY A 134 -10.33 -3.38 -7.21
N ASP A 135 -9.73 -2.69 -8.17
CA ASP A 135 -9.60 -1.24 -8.18
C ASP A 135 -10.81 -0.62 -8.89
N TRP A 136 -11.68 0.05 -8.12
CA TRP A 136 -12.89 0.69 -8.66
C TRP A 136 -13.21 2.05 -8.04
N ILE A 137 -12.42 2.52 -7.06
CA ILE A 137 -12.59 3.83 -6.45
C ILE A 137 -11.73 4.84 -7.24
N PRO A 138 -12.33 5.80 -7.96
CA PRO A 138 -11.57 6.80 -8.71
C PRO A 138 -10.91 7.81 -7.78
N LEU A 139 -9.67 8.15 -8.09
CA LEU A 139 -8.90 9.25 -7.52
C LEU A 139 -8.23 10.00 -8.68
N VAL A 140 -7.82 11.25 -8.46
CA VAL A 140 -7.14 12.03 -9.51
C VAL A 140 -5.93 11.25 -10.04
N ARG A 141 -5.99 10.85 -11.31
CA ARG A 141 -4.96 10.07 -12.02
C ARG A 141 -4.65 8.69 -11.42
N ARG A 142 -5.57 8.08 -10.65
CA ARG A 142 -5.40 6.73 -10.11
C ARG A 142 -6.73 6.08 -9.79
N VAL A 143 -6.82 4.75 -9.88
CA VAL A 143 -7.93 3.97 -9.33
C VAL A 143 -7.40 3.15 -8.15
N ILE A 144 -8.19 3.03 -7.08
CA ILE A 144 -7.79 2.33 -5.85
C ILE A 144 -8.85 1.33 -5.41
N SER A 145 -8.45 0.33 -4.65
CA SER A 145 -9.33 -0.66 -4.01
C SER A 145 -9.77 -0.25 -2.60
N ILE A 146 -10.69 -1.01 -2.02
CA ILE A 146 -11.00 -0.95 -0.58
C ILE A 146 -9.76 -1.26 0.28
N GLY A 147 -8.93 -2.21 -0.17
CA GLY A 147 -7.69 -2.55 0.54
C GLY A 147 -6.71 -1.38 0.59
N ASP A 148 -6.58 -0.62 -0.51
CA ASP A 148 -5.79 0.61 -0.57
C ASP A 148 -6.28 1.67 0.43
N VAL A 149 -7.60 1.81 0.60
CA VAL A 149 -8.20 2.70 1.62
C VAL A 149 -7.83 2.22 3.03
N GLY A 150 -7.91 0.92 3.29
CA GLY A 150 -7.52 0.32 4.57
C GLY A 150 -6.04 0.54 4.90
N ILE A 151 -5.16 0.36 3.91
CA ILE A 151 -3.72 0.67 4.01
C ILE A 151 -3.53 2.15 4.32
N GLY A 152 -4.21 3.04 3.58
CA GLY A 152 -4.15 4.48 3.78
C GLY A 152 -4.57 4.92 5.19
N ALA A 153 -5.72 4.44 5.66
CA ALA A 153 -6.21 4.68 7.01
C ALA A 153 -5.25 4.13 8.08
N GLY A 154 -4.68 2.94 7.83
CA GLY A 154 -3.67 2.33 8.67
C GLY A 154 -2.39 3.18 8.78
N LEU A 155 -1.92 3.76 7.68
CA LEU A 155 -0.78 4.69 7.67
C LEU A 155 -1.04 5.94 8.52
N ILE A 156 -2.22 6.55 8.38
CA ILE A 156 -2.62 7.71 9.20
C ILE A 156 -2.64 7.32 10.68
N ARG A 157 -3.28 6.20 11.02
CA ARG A 157 -3.35 5.70 12.40
C ARG A 157 -1.98 5.32 12.97
N PHE A 158 -1.08 4.82 12.13
CA PHE A 158 0.30 4.50 12.48
C PHE A 158 1.08 5.78 12.82
N MET A 159 1.04 6.79 11.96
CA MET A 159 1.76 8.05 12.21
C MET A 159 1.22 8.75 13.46
N LEU A 160 -0.10 8.87 13.60
CA LEU A 160 -0.70 9.46 14.80
C LEU A 160 -0.43 8.64 16.05
N GLY A 161 -0.58 7.32 15.99
CA GLY A 161 -0.46 6.44 17.15
C GLY A 161 0.94 6.41 17.77
N ASN A 162 1.96 6.63 16.94
CA ASN A 162 3.35 6.41 17.33
C ASN A 162 4.18 7.71 17.34
N SER A 163 3.63 8.84 16.90
CA SER A 163 4.29 10.14 16.98
C SER A 163 4.10 10.82 18.34
N VAL A 164 5.15 11.55 18.76
CA VAL A 164 5.17 12.29 20.02
C VAL A 164 4.64 13.71 19.80
N LYS A 165 3.93 14.28 20.78
CA LYS A 165 3.57 15.70 20.78
C LYS A 165 4.85 16.55 20.71
N ARG A 166 4.90 17.53 19.83
CA ARG A 166 5.97 18.53 19.81
C ARG A 166 5.98 19.21 21.18
N ARG A 167 7.14 19.25 21.85
CA ARG A 167 7.30 20.16 22.98
C ARG A 167 7.06 21.57 22.44
N LYS A 168 6.11 22.29 23.03
CA LYS A 168 6.06 23.74 22.84
C LYS A 168 7.40 24.21 23.38
N ASN A 169 8.21 24.89 22.57
CA ASN A 169 9.37 25.59 23.10
C ASN A 169 8.81 26.59 24.11
N GLU A 170 8.89 26.27 25.39
CA GLU A 170 8.86 27.27 26.45
C GLU A 170 10.14 28.07 26.24
N GLY A 171 10.01 29.16 25.50
CA GLY A 171 11.10 30.12 25.34
C GLY A 171 11.42 30.73 26.71
N PRO A 172 12.70 31.06 26.96
CA PRO A 172 13.11 31.77 28.17
C PRO A 172 12.43 33.13 28.31
#